data_AF-A0A352RVE1-F1
#
_entry.id   AF-A0A352RVE1-F1
#
_cell.length_a   1.000
_cell.length_b   1.000
_cell.length_c   1.000
_cell.angle_alpha   90.00
_cell.angle_beta   90.00
_cell.angle_gamma   90.00
#
_symmetry.space_group_name_H-M   'P 1'
#
loop_
_entity.id
_entity.type
_entity.pdbx_description
1 polymer ?
#
loop_
_entity_poly.entity_id
_entity_poly.type
_entity_poly.pdbx_seq_one_letter_code
_entity_poly.pdbx_strand_id
1 'polypeptide(L)'
;MSSRPTLHRAAVGGALISLILSGSALAGPAGTQGKDFIYEVERGDTLIGLATRFMTSTDGWHLLQTLNRVEDPYRLVPGTRIRIPLSQIPVAPSTARVVFVRGQASVDGRPMQTGMALAAS
;
A
#
# COMPACT_ATOMS: atom_id res chain seq x y z
N MET A 1 52.39 59.77 -8.78
CA MET A 1 51.26 59.36 -7.93
C MET A 1 50.47 58.30 -8.69
N SER A 2 50.95 57.06 -8.75
CA SER A 2 50.48 55.91 -7.95
C SER A 2 48.97 55.66 -8.02
N SER A 3 48.55 54.66 -8.81
CA SER A 3 47.89 53.43 -8.31
C SER A 3 47.27 52.58 -9.44
N ARG A 4 47.76 51.36 -9.63
CA ARG A 4 46.94 50.16 -9.94
C ARG A 4 46.31 49.71 -8.59
N PRO A 5 45.19 48.95 -8.46
CA PRO A 5 44.84 47.77 -9.28
C PRO A 5 43.33 47.31 -9.32
N THR A 6 43.14 46.15 -9.96
CA THR A 6 42.17 45.04 -9.69
C THR A 6 40.69 45.09 -10.13
N LEU A 7 40.43 44.30 -11.18
CA LEU A 7 39.20 43.56 -11.48
C LEU A 7 38.54 42.94 -10.23
N HIS A 8 37.21 43.06 -10.12
CA HIS A 8 36.38 42.24 -9.24
C HIS A 8 35.21 41.63 -10.02
N ARG A 9 35.42 40.36 -10.39
CA ARG A 9 34.52 39.20 -10.20
C ARG A 9 33.04 39.32 -10.61
N ALA A 10 32.74 38.62 -11.71
CA ALA A 10 31.66 37.65 -11.90
C ALA A 10 30.44 37.70 -10.94
N ALA A 11 29.26 37.86 -11.54
CA ALA A 11 28.03 37.26 -11.03
C ALA A 11 27.38 36.47 -12.17
N VAL A 12 27.78 35.20 -12.30
CA VAL A 12 27.02 34.20 -13.05
C VAL A 12 25.75 33.94 -12.23
N GLY A 13 24.63 34.52 -12.67
CA GLY A 13 23.32 34.22 -12.11
C GLY A 13 22.92 32.80 -12.52
N GLY A 14 23.25 31.82 -11.68
CA GLY A 14 22.87 30.44 -11.86
C GLY A 14 21.34 30.29 -11.76
N ALA A 15 20.70 30.00 -12.88
CA ALA A 15 19.32 29.52 -12.88
C ALA A 15 19.29 28.13 -12.24
N LEU A 16 18.81 28.03 -10.99
CA LEU A 16 18.43 26.75 -10.38
C LEU A 16 17.21 26.22 -11.14
N ILE A 17 17.45 25.28 -12.06
CA ILE A 17 16.40 24.42 -12.60
C ILE A 17 16.03 23.47 -11.46
N SER A 18 14.98 23.81 -10.71
CA SER A 18 14.36 22.90 -9.76
C SER A 18 13.76 21.72 -10.53
N LEU A 19 14.50 20.62 -10.58
CA LEU A 19 14.01 19.33 -11.04
C LEU A 19 12.98 18.84 -10.01
N ILE A 20 11.70 19.16 -10.25
CA ILE A 20 10.60 18.57 -9.49
C ILE A 20 10.52 17.12 -9.95
N LEU A 21 11.24 16.24 -9.27
CA LEU A 21 11.07 14.80 -9.39
C LEU A 21 9.68 14.49 -8.86
N SER A 22 8.70 14.47 -9.77
CA SER A 22 7.34 14.05 -9.49
C SER A 22 7.39 12.57 -9.14
N GLY A 23 7.58 12.27 -7.86
CA GLY A 23 7.52 10.91 -7.36
C GLY A 23 6.09 10.41 -7.54
N SER A 24 5.89 9.47 -8.46
CA SER A 24 4.65 8.74 -8.61
C SER A 24 4.33 8.06 -7.27
N ALA A 25 3.40 8.63 -6.50
CA ALA A 25 2.86 7.97 -5.32
C ALA A 25 2.00 6.81 -5.81
N LEU A 26 2.51 5.58 -5.66
CA LEU A 26 1.69 4.37 -5.77
C LEU A 26 0.71 4.41 -4.60
N ALA A 27 -0.50 4.90 -4.84
CA ALA A 27 -1.59 4.84 -3.89
C ALA A 27 -1.99 3.37 -3.70
N GLY A 28 -1.36 2.71 -2.73
CA GLY A 28 -1.82 1.41 -2.23
C GLY A 28 -3.17 1.58 -1.50
N PRO A 29 -3.97 0.51 -1.39
CA PRO A 29 -5.16 0.53 -0.55
C PRO A 29 -4.79 1.02 0.85
N ALA A 30 -5.57 1.97 1.38
CA ALA A 30 -5.34 2.53 2.70
C ALA A 30 -5.22 1.40 3.74
N GLY A 31 -4.17 1.47 4.57
CA GLY A 31 -3.88 0.43 5.55
C GLY A 31 -3.05 -0.74 5.03
N THR A 32 -2.59 -0.76 3.78
CA THR A 32 -1.64 -1.80 3.32
C THR A 32 -0.19 -1.32 3.37
N GLN A 33 0.71 -2.20 3.83
CA GLN A 33 2.14 -1.99 3.80
C GLN A 33 2.82 -3.20 3.18
N GLY A 34 3.15 -3.08 1.88
CA GLY A 34 3.72 -4.18 1.10
C GLY A 34 2.69 -5.31 0.90
N LYS A 35 3.01 -6.49 1.44
CA LYS A 35 2.16 -7.70 1.35
C LYS A 35 1.22 -7.89 2.54
N ASP A 36 1.17 -6.92 3.45
CA ASP A 36 0.38 -7.01 4.68
C ASP A 36 -0.66 -5.91 4.73
N PHE A 37 -1.85 -6.25 5.23
CA PHE A 37 -2.81 -5.30 5.78
C PHE A 37 -2.41 -4.97 7.22
N ILE A 38 -2.42 -3.69 7.55
CA ILE A 38 -2.06 -3.15 8.85
C ILE A 38 -3.34 -2.78 9.58
N TYR A 39 -3.63 -3.53 10.64
CA TYR A 39 -4.78 -3.30 11.51
C TYR A 39 -4.32 -2.67 12.82
N GLU A 40 -4.99 -1.61 13.25
CA GLU A 40 -4.78 -1.01 14.57
C GLU A 40 -5.72 -1.65 15.58
N VAL A 41 -5.15 -2.22 16.65
CA VAL A 41 -5.89 -2.93 17.69
C VAL A 41 -6.83 -1.99 18.43
N GLU A 42 -8.09 -2.38 18.53
CA GLU A 42 -9.10 -1.71 19.34
C GLU A 42 -9.27 -2.40 20.70
N ARG A 43 -9.99 -1.75 21.61
CA ARG A 43 -10.26 -2.31 22.94
C ARG A 43 -11.11 -3.57 22.81
N GLY A 44 -10.58 -4.68 23.32
CA GLY A 44 -11.28 -5.97 23.35
C GLY A 44 -10.89 -6.91 22.20
N ASP A 45 -10.04 -6.46 21.28
CA ASP A 45 -9.50 -7.32 20.23
C ASP A 45 -8.59 -8.41 20.79
N THR A 46 -8.61 -9.55 20.10
CA THR A 46 -7.77 -10.72 20.36
C THR A 46 -7.25 -11.26 19.04
N LEU A 47 -6.12 -11.99 19.04
CA LEU A 47 -5.59 -12.57 17.79
C LEU A 47 -6.59 -13.54 17.15
N ILE A 48 -7.33 -14.31 17.95
CA ILE A 48 -8.35 -15.22 17.45
C ILE A 48 -9.50 -14.44 16.79
N GLY A 49 -9.97 -13.34 17.41
CA GLY A 49 -11.01 -12.48 16.83
C GLY A 49 -10.56 -11.84 15.52
N LEU A 50 -9.31 -11.38 15.45
CA LEU A 50 -8.74 -10.84 14.21
C LEU A 50 -8.62 -11.90 13.12
N ALA A 51 -8.18 -13.11 13.45
CA ALA A 51 -8.10 -14.21 12.49
C ALA A 51 -9.49 -14.60 11.97
N THR A 52 -10.50 -14.71 12.84
CA THR A 52 -11.88 -14.97 12.43
C THR A 52 -12.45 -13.87 11.53
N ARG A 53 -12.09 -12.61 11.78
CA ARG A 53 -12.62 -11.46 11.02
C ARG A 53 -11.95 -11.27 9.66
N PHE A 54 -10.63 -11.47 9.59
CA PHE A 54 -9.84 -11.08 8.43
C PHE A 54 -9.23 -12.24 7.66
N MET A 55 -9.12 -13.44 8.23
CA MET A 55 -8.41 -14.55 7.60
C MET A 55 -9.35 -15.68 7.17
N THR A 56 -8.89 -16.50 6.22
CA THR A 56 -9.61 -17.69 5.74
C THR A 56 -9.80 -18.75 6.83
N SER A 57 -8.87 -18.83 7.78
CA SER A 57 -8.94 -19.78 8.90
C SER A 57 -8.80 -19.06 10.22
N THR A 58 -9.65 -19.43 11.19
CA THR A 58 -9.55 -18.94 12.57
C THR A 58 -8.23 -19.37 13.21
N ASP A 59 -7.68 -20.54 12.85
CA ASP A 59 -6.37 -21.02 13.34
C ASP A 59 -5.19 -20.15 12.87
N GLY A 60 -5.43 -19.23 11.93
CA GLY A 60 -4.46 -18.23 11.48
C GLY A 60 -3.93 -17.32 12.60
N TRP A 61 -4.56 -17.31 13.77
CA TRP A 61 -4.09 -16.54 14.92
C TRP A 61 -2.66 -16.90 15.37
N HIS A 62 -2.23 -18.17 15.21
CA HIS A 62 -0.85 -18.60 15.50
C HIS A 62 0.16 -17.95 14.54
N LEU A 63 -0.21 -17.81 13.27
CA LEU A 63 0.59 -17.11 12.28
C LEU A 63 0.68 -15.62 12.65
N LEU A 64 -0.44 -14.99 13.02
CA LEU A 64 -0.44 -13.59 13.46
C LEU A 64 0.45 -13.38 14.70
N GLN A 65 0.40 -14.30 15.67
CA GLN A 65 1.25 -14.23 16.87
C GLN A 65 2.74 -14.22 16.50
N THR A 66 3.16 -15.18 15.66
CA THR A 66 4.55 -15.35 15.26
C THR A 66 5.04 -14.17 14.41
N LEU A 67 4.23 -13.74 13.44
CA LEU A 67 4.55 -12.63 12.54
C LEU A 67 4.71 -11.29 13.28
N ASN A 68 3.87 -11.07 14.29
CA ASN A 68 3.81 -9.81 15.03
C ASN A 68 4.58 -9.83 16.35
N ARG A 69 5.17 -10.98 16.73
CA ARG A 69 5.88 -11.19 18.01
C ARG A 69 5.02 -10.83 19.23
N VAL A 70 3.77 -11.25 19.22
CA VAL A 70 2.85 -11.01 20.34
C VAL A 70 3.14 -11.99 21.47
N GLU A 71 3.60 -11.47 22.61
CA GLU A 71 3.95 -12.27 23.79
C GLU A 71 2.72 -12.93 24.44
N ASP A 72 1.69 -12.14 24.73
CA ASP A 72 0.41 -12.63 25.27
C ASP A 72 -0.68 -12.60 24.19
N PRO A 73 -1.08 -13.76 23.62
CA PRO A 73 -2.08 -13.82 22.57
C PRO A 73 -3.50 -13.47 23.07
N TYR A 74 -3.73 -13.51 24.38
CA TYR A 74 -5.03 -13.22 24.98
C TYR A 74 -5.23 -11.73 25.28
N ARG A 75 -4.18 -10.92 25.15
CA ARG A 75 -4.24 -9.49 25.51
C ARG A 75 -3.49 -8.63 24.51
N LEU A 76 -4.22 -8.15 23.51
CA LEU A 76 -3.69 -7.15 22.59
C LEU A 76 -3.78 -5.75 23.22
N VAL A 77 -2.71 -4.97 23.11
CA VAL A 77 -2.66 -3.59 23.61
C VAL A 77 -3.32 -2.68 22.57
N PRO A 78 -4.36 -1.91 22.91
CA PRO A 78 -4.99 -0.97 21.97
C PRO A 78 -3.99 0.02 21.37
N GLY A 79 -4.15 0.35 20.08
CA GLY A 79 -3.21 1.15 19.31
C GLY A 79 -2.01 0.38 18.74
N THR A 80 -1.86 -0.90 19.10
CA THR A 80 -0.83 -1.77 18.49
C THR A 80 -1.17 -2.04 17.03
N ARG A 81 -0.16 -2.03 16.16
CA ARG A 81 -0.34 -2.37 14.74
C ARG A 81 -0.05 -3.84 14.50
N ILE A 82 -1.07 -4.58 14.06
CA ILE A 82 -0.99 -5.99 13.68
C ILE A 82 -0.90 -6.08 12.16
N ARG A 83 0.11 -6.79 11.68
CA ARG A 83 0.31 -7.17 10.29
C ARG A 83 -0.48 -8.43 10.00
N ILE A 84 -1.35 -8.37 9.01
CA ILE A 84 -2.17 -9.47 8.52
C ILE A 84 -1.78 -9.73 7.06
N PRO A 85 -1.20 -10.90 6.71
CA PRO A 85 -0.78 -11.17 5.34
C PRO A 85 -1.98 -11.16 4.39
N LEU A 86 -1.89 -10.38 3.31
CA LEU A 86 -2.96 -10.29 2.31
C LEU A 86 -3.25 -11.66 1.65
N SER A 87 -2.24 -12.54 1.55
CA SER A 87 -2.39 -13.91 1.04
C SER A 87 -3.21 -14.84 1.92
N GLN A 88 -3.57 -14.42 3.15
CA GLN A 88 -4.40 -15.18 4.08
C GLN A 88 -5.81 -14.59 4.21
N ILE A 89 -6.08 -13.45 3.56
CA ILE A 89 -7.38 -12.80 3.57
C ILE A 89 -8.22 -13.38 2.43
N PRO A 90 -9.46 -13.83 2.68
CA PRO A 90 -10.35 -14.33 1.63
C PRO A 90 -10.58 -13.25 0.57
N VAL A 91 -10.30 -13.58 -0.69
CA VAL A 91 -10.69 -12.73 -1.81
C VAL A 91 -12.15 -13.00 -2.11
N ALA A 92 -13.02 -12.02 -1.88
CA ALA A 92 -14.41 -12.13 -2.30
C ALA A 92 -14.49 -11.92 -3.81
N PRO A 93 -15.07 -12.84 -4.59
CA PRO A 93 -15.26 -12.64 -6.02
C PRO A 93 -16.27 -11.52 -6.23
N SER A 94 -15.79 -10.31 -6.53
CA SER A 94 -16.65 -9.21 -6.94
C SER A 94 -16.86 -9.31 -8.45
N THR A 95 -18.11 -9.47 -8.89
CA THR A 95 -18.44 -9.41 -10.32
C THR A 95 -18.44 -7.97 -10.78
N ALA A 96 -17.55 -7.62 -11.71
CA ALA A 96 -17.58 -6.34 -12.41
C ALA A 96 -18.12 -6.55 -13.83
N ARG A 97 -18.95 -5.62 -14.33
CA ARG A 97 -19.39 -5.60 -15.72
C ARG A 97 -18.61 -4.53 -16.48
N VAL A 98 -18.05 -4.90 -17.62
CA VAL A 98 -17.45 -3.93 -18.54
C VAL A 98 -18.57 -3.13 -19.21
N VAL A 99 -18.83 -1.92 -18.73
CA VAL A 99 -19.91 -1.06 -19.24
C VAL A 99 -19.54 -0.32 -20.53
N PHE A 100 -18.24 -0.08 -20.76
CA PHE A 100 -17.74 0.55 -21.98
C PHE A 100 -16.22 0.34 -22.10
N VAL A 101 -15.73 0.01 -23.29
CA VAL A 101 -14.30 -0.07 -23.61
C VAL A 101 -13.98 0.90 -24.75
N ARG A 102 -12.98 1.76 -24.57
CA ARG A 102 -12.40 2.59 -25.64
C ARG A 102 -10.91 2.32 -25.73
N GLY A 103 -10.48 1.65 -26.80
CA GLY A 103 -9.10 1.19 -26.97
C GLY A 103 -8.89 -0.28 -26.55
N GLN A 104 -7.66 -0.64 -26.20
CA GLN A 104 -7.30 -2.00 -25.76
C GLN A 104 -7.35 -2.08 -24.23
N ALA A 105 -8.39 -2.70 -23.67
CA ALA A 105 -8.44 -3.13 -22.27
C ALA A 105 -8.26 -4.65 -22.23
N SER A 106 -7.55 -5.21 -21.24
CA SER A 106 -7.25 -6.64 -21.17
C SER A 106 -7.37 -7.17 -19.74
N VAL A 107 -7.91 -8.38 -19.57
CA VAL A 107 -7.91 -9.16 -18.32
C VAL A 107 -7.09 -10.43 -18.54
N ASP A 108 -6.09 -10.69 -17.69
CA ASP A 108 -5.22 -11.87 -17.81
C ASP A 108 -4.64 -12.08 -19.24
N GLY A 109 -4.36 -10.98 -19.94
CA GLY A 109 -3.86 -11.00 -21.32
C GLY A 109 -4.93 -11.15 -22.41
N ARG A 110 -6.22 -11.27 -22.06
CA ARG A 110 -7.35 -11.33 -23.00
C ARG A 110 -8.01 -9.96 -23.18
N PRO A 111 -8.19 -9.47 -24.43
CA PRO A 111 -8.87 -8.21 -24.67
C PRO A 111 -10.32 -8.24 -24.16
N MET A 112 -10.68 -7.26 -23.35
CA MET A 112 -12.01 -7.08 -22.79
C MET A 112 -12.97 -6.52 -23.86
N GLN A 113 -14.19 -7.04 -23.88
CA GLN A 113 -15.28 -6.53 -24.72
C GLN A 113 -16.38 -5.91 -23.84
N THR A 114 -17.05 -4.87 -24.35
CA THR A 114 -18.22 -4.28 -23.69
C THR A 114 -19.28 -5.36 -23.46
N GLY A 115 -19.82 -5.43 -22.24
CA GLY A 115 -20.79 -6.45 -21.82
C GLY A 115 -20.18 -7.69 -21.16
N MET A 116 -18.84 -7.84 -21.17
CA MET A 116 -18.15 -8.95 -20.50
C MET A 116 -18.34 -8.88 -18.98
N ALA A 117 -18.74 -10.02 -18.39
CA ALA A 117 -18.73 -10.23 -16.95
C ALA A 117 -17.33 -10.66 -16.52
N LEU A 118 -16.74 -9.94 -15.57
CA LEU A 118 -15.47 -10.26 -14.96
C LEU A 118 -15.75 -10.87 -13.59
N ALA A 119 -15.23 -12.08 -13.35
CA ALA A 119 -15.17 -12.67 -12.04
C ALA A 119 -13.71 -12.64 -11.58
N ALA A 120 -13.42 -12.00 -10.46
CA ALA A 120 -12.14 -12.18 -9.79
C ALA A 120 -12.12 -13.61 -9.21
N SER A 121 -11.13 -14.41 -9.61
CA SER A 121 -10.92 -15.78 -9.11
C SER A 121 -9.97 -15.77 -7.93
#